data_AF-A0A4C1TDV0-F1
#
_entry.id   AF-A0A4C1TDV0-F1
#
_cell.length_a   1.000
_cell.length_b   1.000
_cell.length_c   1.000
_cell.angle_alpha   90.00
_cell.angle_beta   90.00
_cell.angle_gamma   90.00
#
_symmetry.space_group_name_H-M   'P 1'
#
loop_
_entity.id
_entity.type
_entity.pdbx_description
1 polymer ?
#
loop_
_entity_poly.entity_id
_entity_poly.type
_entity_poly.pdbx_seq_one_letter_code
_entity_poly.pdbx_strand_id
1 'polypeptide(L)'
;MIGIWIQLLKRQHCQTPHMIRELFCYHFIVLPGFGPLISLEKIQRISEDFKKQLERQGDVDVEHSSDLIFNKCLSVLEDAVLSLGGRTVIHTLKEYELPQPITSIHFENREYVKETSYDTVALKDAVRKNEASLNDEQQEVYNKIITSVDANDGRIFFLDAPGGTGKTFLINLLLAKVRSIQGIALPVASSGIAATLLEGGRTAHAAFKLTLNLITAETPICNISKAILLKF
;
A
#
# COMPACT_ATOMS: atom_id res chain seq x y z
N MET A 1 5.68 38.54 2.96
CA MET A 1 5.13 37.16 2.97
C MET A 1 4.83 36.64 1.56
N ILE A 2 4.11 37.38 0.70
CA ILE A 2 3.83 37.02 -0.71
C ILE A 2 5.10 36.79 -1.56
N GLY A 3 6.16 37.56 -1.35
CA GLY A 3 7.41 37.44 -2.11
C GLY A 3 8.16 36.10 -1.91
N ILE A 4 8.06 35.48 -0.73
CA ILE A 4 8.67 34.16 -0.45
C ILE A 4 7.90 33.06 -1.20
N TRP A 5 6.57 33.18 -1.28
CA TRP A 5 5.72 32.25 -2.02
C TRP A 5 5.93 32.33 -3.53
N ILE A 6 6.12 33.54 -4.10
CA ILE A 6 6.48 33.69 -5.51
C ILE A 6 7.86 33.06 -5.80
N GLN A 7 8.81 33.16 -4.87
CA GLN A 7 10.11 32.48 -5.00
C GLN A 7 10.01 30.96 -4.88
N LEU A 8 9.14 30.44 -4.00
CA LEU A 8 8.86 29.00 -3.89
C LEU A 8 8.13 28.45 -5.12
N LEU A 9 7.16 29.20 -5.67
CA LEU A 9 6.50 28.90 -6.95
C LEU A 9 7.50 28.86 -8.11
N LYS A 10 8.46 29.80 -8.16
CA LYS A 10 9.54 29.78 -9.16
C LYS A 10 10.48 28.57 -9.01
N ARG A 11 10.59 27.99 -7.82
CA ARG A 11 11.36 26.76 -7.55
C ARG A 11 10.57 25.46 -7.85
N GLN A 12 9.29 25.53 -8.21
CA GLN A 12 8.47 24.35 -8.58
C GLN A 12 9.03 23.56 -9.77
N HIS A 13 9.91 24.15 -10.59
CA HIS A 13 10.55 23.45 -11.70
C HIS A 13 11.44 22.26 -11.29
N CYS A 14 11.87 22.17 -10.03
CA CYS A 14 12.74 21.09 -9.55
C CYS A 14 12.10 20.19 -8.46
N GLN A 15 10.80 20.35 -8.18
CA GLN A 15 10.13 19.62 -7.11
C GLN A 15 9.37 18.39 -7.65
N THR A 16 9.28 17.34 -6.84
CA THR A 16 8.48 16.15 -7.18
C THR A 16 6.98 16.49 -7.13
N PRO A 17 6.12 15.80 -7.92
CA PRO A 17 4.67 16.04 -7.91
C PRO A 17 4.04 16.03 -6.51
N HIS A 18 4.51 15.14 -5.63
CA HIS A 18 4.12 15.09 -4.22
C HIS A 18 4.42 16.39 -3.45
N MET A 19 5.66 16.88 -3.52
CA MET A 19 6.06 18.12 -2.82
C MET A 19 5.30 19.33 -3.36
N ILE A 20 4.98 19.33 -4.66
CA ILE A 20 4.17 20.38 -5.26
C ILE A 20 2.75 20.32 -4.68
N ARG A 21 2.13 19.12 -4.58
CA ARG A 21 0.80 18.96 -3.96
C ARG A 21 0.75 19.46 -2.52
N GLU A 22 1.73 19.13 -1.68
CA GLU A 22 1.79 19.65 -0.31
C GLU A 22 1.84 21.17 -0.28
N LEU A 23 2.65 21.78 -1.16
CA LEU A 23 2.76 23.22 -1.25
C LEU A 23 1.44 23.88 -1.66
N PHE A 24 0.65 23.23 -2.54
CA PHE A 24 -0.71 23.63 -2.85
C PHE A 24 -1.65 23.52 -1.63
N CYS A 25 -1.59 22.42 -0.87
CA CYS A 25 -2.41 22.24 0.33
C CYS A 25 -2.15 23.34 1.38
N TYR A 26 -0.87 23.66 1.64
CA TYR A 26 -0.52 24.77 2.52
C TYR A 26 -1.06 26.11 2.02
N HIS A 27 -0.99 26.35 0.72
CA HIS A 27 -1.53 27.57 0.12
C HIS A 27 -3.05 27.67 0.32
N PHE A 28 -3.79 26.58 0.12
CA PHE A 28 -5.24 26.53 0.37
C PHE A 28 -5.62 26.83 1.82
N ILE A 29 -4.80 26.42 2.78
CA ILE A 29 -5.07 26.60 4.21
C ILE A 29 -4.71 28.01 4.68
N VAL A 30 -3.56 28.53 4.24
CA VAL A 30 -2.99 29.78 4.77
C VAL A 30 -3.55 31.03 4.05
N LEU A 31 -4.02 30.90 2.80
CA LEU A 31 -4.50 32.02 1.99
C LEU A 31 -5.91 31.76 1.41
N PRO A 32 -6.94 31.60 2.24
CA PRO A 32 -8.32 31.46 1.76
C PRO A 32 -8.74 32.73 1.00
N GLY A 33 -9.06 32.60 -0.29
CA GLY A 33 -9.51 33.69 -1.17
C GLY A 33 -8.46 34.19 -2.17
N PHE A 34 -7.18 33.86 -2.00
CA PHE A 34 -6.20 33.96 -3.07
C PHE A 34 -6.03 32.59 -3.67
N GLY A 35 -6.93 32.19 -4.55
CA GLY A 35 -6.78 30.94 -5.28
C GLY A 35 -5.41 30.88 -5.94
N PRO A 36 -4.68 29.76 -5.84
CA PRO A 36 -3.67 29.55 -6.84
C PRO A 36 -4.41 29.55 -8.17
N LEU A 37 -3.97 30.35 -9.15
CA LEU A 37 -4.36 30.15 -10.54
C LEU A 37 -3.83 28.75 -10.91
N ILE A 38 -4.67 27.74 -10.66
CA ILE A 38 -4.44 26.36 -11.04
C ILE A 38 -4.82 26.29 -12.50
N SER A 39 -3.84 26.50 -13.37
CA SER A 39 -3.99 26.18 -14.78
C SER A 39 -4.04 24.66 -14.95
N LEU A 40 -4.71 24.17 -16.00
CA LEU A 40 -4.71 22.76 -16.39
C LEU A 40 -3.28 22.18 -16.47
N GLU A 41 -2.31 22.99 -16.93
CA GLU A 41 -0.89 22.63 -16.96
C GLU A 41 -0.31 22.34 -15.56
N LYS A 42 -0.72 23.10 -14.53
CA LYS A 42 -0.29 22.83 -13.15
C LYS A 42 -0.89 21.55 -12.63
N ILE A 43 -2.16 21.27 -12.95
CA ILE A 43 -2.83 20.01 -12.55
C ILE A 43 -2.12 18.81 -13.18
N GLN A 44 -1.77 18.88 -14.46
CA GLN A 44 -1.00 17.84 -15.15
C GLN A 44 0.36 17.57 -14.49
N ARG A 45 1.04 18.62 -14.00
CA ARG A 45 2.33 18.46 -13.31
C ARG A 45 2.19 17.84 -11.92
N ILE A 46 1.15 18.18 -11.18
CA ILE A 46 0.90 17.59 -9.85
C ILE A 46 0.25 16.20 -9.94
N SER A 47 -0.13 15.72 -11.12
CA SER A 47 -0.66 14.36 -11.32
C SER A 47 0.28 13.45 -12.13
N GLU A 48 1.45 13.95 -12.53
CA GLU A 48 2.41 13.25 -13.41
C GLU A 48 2.90 11.90 -12.83
N ASP A 49 3.04 11.82 -11.50
CA ASP A 49 3.42 10.59 -10.81
C ASP A 49 2.31 9.53 -10.87
N PHE A 50 1.05 9.92 -10.80
CA PHE A 50 -0.09 9.01 -11.00
C PHE A 50 -0.17 8.52 -12.44
N LYS A 51 0.11 9.40 -13.42
CA LYS A 51 0.23 9.01 -14.84
C LYS A 51 1.32 7.95 -15.04
N LYS A 52 2.53 8.21 -14.55
CA LYS A 52 3.65 7.26 -14.62
C LYS A 52 3.35 5.95 -13.88
N GLN A 53 2.57 6.01 -12.81
CA GLN A 53 2.15 4.82 -12.08
C GLN A 53 1.19 3.94 -12.90
N LEU A 54 0.21 4.54 -13.60
CA LEU A 54 -0.72 3.83 -14.47
C LEU A 54 -0.05 3.29 -15.74
N GLU A 55 0.85 4.07 -16.35
CA GLU A 55 1.64 3.62 -17.52
C GLU A 55 2.49 2.38 -17.19
N ARG A 56 3.02 2.29 -15.97
CA ARG A 56 3.74 1.10 -15.47
C ARG A 56 2.83 -0.08 -15.18
N GLN A 57 1.52 0.14 -15.04
CA GLN A 57 0.53 -0.89 -14.74
C GLN A 57 -0.04 -1.56 -16.00
N GLY A 58 0.27 -1.05 -17.21
CA GLY A 58 -0.08 -1.68 -18.48
C GLY A 58 -1.52 -1.48 -18.93
N ASP A 59 -2.28 -0.61 -18.25
CA ASP A 59 -3.65 -0.27 -18.59
C ASP A 59 -3.64 0.88 -19.60
N VAL A 60 -4.10 0.62 -20.82
CA VAL A 60 -4.05 1.58 -21.93
C VAL A 60 -5.45 1.80 -22.46
N ASP A 61 -6.14 2.75 -21.83
CA ASP A 61 -7.21 3.49 -22.48
C ASP A 61 -7.01 4.99 -22.19
N VAL A 62 -6.51 5.73 -23.19
CA VAL A 62 -5.80 7.01 -23.02
C VAL A 62 -6.72 8.16 -22.62
N GLU A 63 -8.01 8.10 -22.97
CA GLU A 63 -9.00 9.12 -22.60
C GLU A 63 -9.59 8.87 -21.20
N HIS A 64 -10.00 7.64 -20.88
CA HIS A 64 -10.49 7.28 -19.53
C HIS A 64 -9.39 7.41 -18.45
N SER A 65 -8.13 7.18 -18.82
CA SER A 65 -6.99 7.32 -17.91
C SER A 65 -6.77 8.76 -17.45
N SER A 66 -7.05 9.76 -18.29
CA SER A 66 -6.81 11.17 -17.95
C SER A 66 -7.74 11.64 -16.83
N ASP A 67 -9.04 11.40 -16.97
CA ASP A 67 -10.04 11.75 -15.96
C ASP A 67 -9.80 10.98 -14.66
N LEU A 68 -9.37 9.72 -14.77
CA LEU A 68 -8.93 8.91 -13.62
C LEU A 68 -7.73 9.56 -12.92
N ILE A 69 -6.64 9.86 -13.64
CA ILE A 69 -5.45 10.52 -13.09
C ILE A 69 -5.80 11.84 -12.38
N PHE A 70 -6.65 12.65 -13.00
CA PHE A 70 -7.10 13.91 -12.44
C PHE A 70 -7.91 13.69 -11.16
N ASN A 71 -8.85 12.75 -11.19
CA ASN A 71 -9.64 12.41 -10.02
C ASN A 71 -8.77 11.87 -8.87
N LYS A 72 -7.71 11.09 -9.15
CA LYS A 72 -6.73 10.68 -8.13
C LYS A 72 -6.14 11.88 -7.43
N CYS A 73 -5.66 12.80 -8.25
CA CYS A 73 -4.90 13.94 -7.79
C CYS A 73 -5.75 14.81 -6.87
N LEU A 74 -7.01 15.05 -7.28
CA LEU A 74 -7.99 15.80 -6.50
C LEU A 74 -8.34 15.10 -5.17
N SER A 75 -8.55 13.78 -5.18
CA SER A 75 -8.81 13.02 -3.95
C SER A 75 -7.63 13.07 -2.97
N VAL A 76 -6.39 12.92 -3.45
CA VAL A 76 -5.19 13.00 -2.59
C VAL A 76 -4.98 14.41 -2.05
N LEU A 77 -5.29 15.44 -2.83
CA LEU A 77 -5.27 16.83 -2.37
C LEU A 77 -6.33 17.07 -1.29
N GLU A 78 -7.52 16.50 -1.45
CA GLU A 78 -8.59 16.58 -0.45
C GLU A 78 -8.20 15.97 0.88
N ASP A 79 -7.69 14.73 0.87
CA ASP A 79 -7.21 14.06 2.08
C ASP A 79 -6.08 14.86 2.76
N ALA A 80 -5.17 15.42 1.97
CA ALA A 80 -4.05 16.22 2.48
C ALA A 80 -4.52 17.53 3.12
N VAL A 81 -5.49 18.24 2.52
CA VAL A 81 -6.06 19.47 3.11
C VAL A 81 -6.84 19.15 4.39
N LEU A 82 -7.62 18.07 4.41
CA LEU A 82 -8.38 17.64 5.58
C LEU A 82 -7.46 17.25 6.74
N SER A 83 -6.40 16.49 6.48
CA SER A 83 -5.44 16.06 7.51
C SER A 83 -4.67 17.22 8.15
N LEU A 84 -4.51 18.33 7.42
CA LEU A 84 -3.90 19.57 7.91
C LEU A 84 -4.90 20.52 8.60
N GLY A 85 -6.15 20.10 8.82
CA GLY A 85 -7.18 20.89 9.51
C GLY A 85 -7.88 21.94 8.63
N GLY A 86 -7.73 21.84 7.30
CA GLY A 86 -8.43 22.70 6.34
C GLY A 86 -9.91 22.35 6.19
N ARG A 87 -10.68 23.23 5.53
CA ARG A 87 -12.06 22.91 5.08
C ARG A 87 -12.00 21.91 3.92
N THR A 88 -13.03 21.08 3.75
CA THR A 88 -13.14 20.13 2.63
C THR A 88 -12.86 20.81 1.30
N VAL A 89 -12.04 20.17 0.48
CA VAL A 89 -11.69 20.64 -0.86
C VAL A 89 -12.95 20.76 -1.74
N ILE A 90 -14.02 20.01 -1.47
CA ILE A 90 -15.36 20.20 -2.08
C ILE A 90 -15.88 21.66 -2.06
N HIS A 91 -15.68 22.41 -0.96
CA HIS A 91 -16.11 23.82 -0.89
C HIS A 91 -15.14 24.74 -1.65
N THR A 92 -13.85 24.42 -1.60
CA THR A 92 -12.76 25.18 -2.21
C THR A 92 -12.70 25.00 -3.74
N LEU A 93 -12.96 23.81 -4.29
CA LEU A 93 -12.95 23.55 -5.74
C LEU A 93 -14.10 24.25 -6.46
N LYS A 94 -15.27 24.36 -5.83
CA LYS A 94 -16.43 25.07 -6.40
C LYS A 94 -16.16 26.58 -6.49
N GLU A 95 -15.39 27.13 -5.56
CA GLU A 95 -14.91 28.52 -5.60
C GLU A 95 -13.82 28.76 -6.66
N TYR A 96 -13.11 27.71 -7.09
CA TYR A 96 -12.01 27.77 -8.07
C TYR A 96 -12.31 27.08 -9.41
N GLU A 97 -13.58 26.80 -9.72
CA GLU A 97 -14.04 26.20 -10.99
C GLU A 97 -13.39 24.85 -11.35
N LEU A 98 -12.92 24.09 -10.35
CA LEU A 98 -12.31 22.78 -10.58
C LEU A 98 -13.37 21.66 -10.54
N PRO A 99 -13.22 20.61 -11.38
CA PRO A 99 -14.13 19.47 -11.36
C PRO A 99 -14.08 18.79 -9.99
N GLN A 100 -15.23 18.38 -9.47
CA GLN A 100 -15.30 17.69 -8.18
C GLN A 100 -14.74 16.27 -8.32
N PRO A 101 -13.99 15.78 -7.32
CA PRO A 101 -13.53 14.40 -7.35
C PRO A 101 -14.74 13.48 -7.32
N ILE A 102 -14.84 12.61 -8.33
CA ILE A 102 -15.89 11.61 -8.40
C ILE A 102 -15.54 10.54 -7.37
N THR A 103 -16.33 10.45 -6.30
CA THR A 103 -16.09 9.55 -5.16
C THR A 103 -16.12 8.07 -5.55
N SER A 104 -16.59 7.73 -6.75
CA SER A 104 -16.73 6.36 -7.25
C SER A 104 -15.46 5.78 -7.90
N ILE A 105 -14.43 6.58 -8.15
CA ILE A 105 -13.15 6.04 -8.65
C ILE A 105 -12.30 5.69 -7.44
N HIS A 106 -12.63 4.56 -6.80
CA HIS A 106 -11.72 3.94 -5.87
C HIS A 106 -10.43 3.65 -6.63
N PHE A 107 -9.36 4.34 -6.25
CA PHE A 107 -8.04 3.89 -6.62
C PHE A 107 -7.79 2.61 -5.88
N GLU A 108 -8.10 1.55 -6.59
CA GLU A 108 -7.87 0.21 -6.16
C GLU A 108 -6.40 0.10 -5.74
N ASN A 109 -6.20 0.02 -4.43
CA ASN A 109 -4.88 -0.24 -3.89
C ASN A 109 -4.45 -1.57 -4.50
N ARG A 110 -3.42 -1.56 -5.36
CA ARG A 110 -2.95 -2.77 -6.05
C ARG A 110 -2.74 -3.94 -5.08
N GLU A 111 -2.31 -3.65 -3.86
CA GLU A 111 -2.13 -4.66 -2.83
C GLU A 111 -3.45 -5.23 -2.33
N TYR A 112 -4.47 -4.39 -2.20
CA TYR A 112 -5.84 -4.82 -1.92
C TYR A 112 -6.40 -5.68 -3.04
N VAL A 113 -6.32 -5.23 -4.31
CA VAL A 113 -6.84 -6.00 -5.47
C VAL A 113 -6.19 -7.36 -5.57
N LYS A 114 -4.85 -7.41 -5.45
CA LYS A 114 -4.13 -8.68 -5.47
C LYS A 114 -4.66 -9.62 -4.41
N GLU A 115 -4.88 -9.12 -3.20
CA GLU A 115 -5.36 -9.93 -2.09
C GLU A 115 -6.84 -10.33 -2.23
N THR A 116 -7.68 -9.54 -2.89
CA THR A 116 -9.08 -9.90 -3.15
C THR A 116 -9.29 -10.67 -4.46
N SER A 117 -8.26 -10.78 -5.30
CA SER A 117 -8.33 -11.44 -6.62
C SER A 117 -8.12 -12.95 -6.60
N TYR A 118 -7.78 -13.53 -5.44
CA TYR A 118 -7.60 -14.97 -5.32
C TYR A 118 -8.90 -15.75 -5.61
N ASP A 119 -8.78 -16.90 -6.27
CA ASP A 119 -9.89 -17.80 -6.51
C ASP A 119 -10.32 -18.47 -5.19
N THR A 120 -11.39 -17.93 -4.60
CA THR A 120 -11.95 -18.42 -3.34
C THR A 120 -12.47 -19.86 -3.43
N VAL A 121 -12.90 -20.33 -4.61
CA VAL A 121 -13.42 -21.70 -4.78
C VAL A 121 -12.25 -22.68 -4.71
N ALA A 122 -11.22 -22.44 -5.53
CA ALA A 122 -10.00 -23.24 -5.51
C ALA A 122 -9.33 -23.24 -4.12
N LEU A 123 -9.31 -22.10 -3.44
CA LEU A 123 -8.77 -22.00 -2.08
C LEU A 123 -9.59 -22.80 -1.06
N LYS A 124 -10.93 -22.75 -1.12
CA LYS A 124 -11.78 -23.55 -0.21
C LYS A 124 -11.54 -25.05 -0.37
N ASP A 125 -11.37 -25.51 -1.61
CA ASP A 125 -11.08 -26.93 -1.87
C ASP A 125 -9.68 -27.33 -1.41
N ALA A 126 -8.67 -26.48 -1.66
CA ALA A 126 -7.32 -26.69 -1.16
C ALA A 126 -7.27 -26.73 0.37
N VAL A 127 -7.98 -25.81 1.04
CA VAL A 127 -8.10 -25.76 2.50
C VAL A 127 -8.71 -27.04 3.04
N ARG A 128 -9.86 -27.47 2.50
CA ARG A 128 -10.52 -28.71 2.94
C ARG A 128 -9.62 -29.94 2.84
N LYS A 129 -8.88 -30.04 1.73
CA LYS A 129 -7.94 -31.14 1.51
C LYS A 129 -6.77 -31.10 2.50
N ASN A 130 -6.20 -29.92 2.72
CA ASN A 130 -5.01 -29.75 3.54
C ASN A 130 -5.31 -29.79 5.04
N GLU A 131 -6.48 -29.30 5.48
CA GLU A 131 -6.99 -29.45 6.86
C GLU A 131 -7.00 -30.92 7.27
N ALA A 132 -7.44 -31.83 6.39
CA ALA A 132 -7.45 -33.27 6.66
C ALA A 132 -6.07 -33.92 6.77
N SER A 133 -4.99 -33.21 6.41
CA SER A 133 -3.61 -33.72 6.46
C SER A 133 -2.79 -33.19 7.64
N LEU A 134 -3.40 -32.36 8.50
CA LEU A 134 -2.74 -31.85 9.70
C LEU A 134 -2.52 -32.97 10.71
N ASN A 135 -1.36 -32.97 11.36
CA ASN A 135 -1.14 -33.76 12.57
C ASN A 135 -1.76 -33.07 13.79
N ASP A 136 -1.84 -33.78 14.92
CA ASP A 136 -2.52 -33.30 16.13
C ASP A 136 -1.98 -31.95 16.64
N GLU A 137 -0.65 -31.76 16.65
CA GLU A 137 -0.01 -30.51 17.09
C GLU A 137 -0.31 -29.33 16.14
N GLN A 138 -0.20 -29.57 14.83
CA GLN A 138 -0.52 -28.56 13.83
C GLN A 138 -2.02 -28.21 13.85
N GLN A 139 -2.88 -29.19 14.08
CA GLN A 139 -4.33 -28.99 14.21
C GLN A 139 -4.67 -28.11 15.41
N GLU A 140 -4.01 -28.30 16.55
CA GLU A 140 -4.18 -27.45 17.73
C GLU A 140 -3.81 -26.00 17.43
N VAL A 141 -2.63 -25.77 16.83
CA VAL A 141 -2.17 -24.43 16.44
C VAL A 141 -3.12 -23.80 15.42
N TYR A 142 -3.53 -24.56 14.40
CA TYR A 142 -4.45 -24.10 13.37
C TYR A 142 -5.77 -23.62 13.98
N ASN A 143 -6.41 -24.46 14.79
CA ASN A 143 -7.69 -24.15 15.44
C ASN A 143 -7.58 -22.90 16.32
N LYS A 144 -6.49 -22.77 17.08
CA LYS A 144 -6.26 -21.63 17.98
C LYS A 144 -6.14 -20.31 17.22
N ILE A 145 -5.43 -20.32 16.09
CA ILE A 145 -5.24 -19.11 15.27
C ILE A 145 -6.55 -18.76 14.56
N ILE A 146 -7.22 -19.72 13.91
CA ILE A 146 -8.48 -19.47 13.19
C ILE A 146 -9.57 -18.97 14.14
N THR A 147 -9.71 -19.56 15.33
CA THR A 147 -10.66 -19.06 16.34
C THR A 147 -10.39 -17.60 16.71
N SER A 148 -9.10 -17.22 16.84
CA SER A 148 -8.72 -15.83 17.14
C SER A 148 -8.98 -14.88 15.97
N VAL A 149 -8.87 -15.35 14.72
CA VAL A 149 -9.19 -14.58 13.52
C VAL A 149 -10.70 -14.37 13.43
N ASP A 150 -11.49 -15.42 13.62
CA ASP A 150 -12.96 -15.37 13.56
C ASP A 150 -13.54 -14.49 14.67
N ALA A 151 -12.92 -14.48 15.85
CA ALA A 151 -13.30 -13.60 16.97
C ALA A 151 -12.78 -12.16 16.83
N ASN A 152 -11.91 -11.88 15.85
CA ASN A 152 -11.24 -10.60 15.65
C ASN A 152 -10.49 -10.07 16.90
N ASP A 153 -9.84 -10.99 17.63
CA ASP A 153 -9.20 -10.68 18.93
C ASP A 153 -7.90 -9.85 18.80
N GLY A 154 -7.34 -9.70 17.60
CA GLY A 154 -6.11 -8.92 17.36
C GLY A 154 -4.86 -9.46 18.06
N ARG A 155 -4.72 -10.78 18.19
CA ARG A 155 -3.60 -11.43 18.91
C ARG A 155 -2.34 -11.59 18.06
N ILE A 156 -1.20 -11.71 18.74
CA ILE A 156 0.09 -12.06 18.13
C ILE A 156 0.47 -13.47 18.56
N PHE A 157 0.85 -14.31 17.59
CA PHE A 157 1.28 -15.69 17.82
C PHE A 157 2.72 -15.88 17.35
N PHE A 158 3.48 -16.67 18.11
CA PHE A 158 4.83 -17.11 17.73
C PHE A 158 4.81 -18.61 17.53
N LEU A 159 5.20 -19.08 16.35
CA LEU A 159 5.31 -20.49 16.02
C LEU A 159 6.78 -20.93 15.99
N ASP A 160 7.25 -21.49 17.09
CA ASP A 160 8.57 -22.12 17.19
C ASP A 160 8.46 -23.65 17.09
N ALA A 161 9.35 -24.26 16.32
CA ALA A 161 9.31 -25.66 15.91
C ALA A 161 10.63 -26.00 15.18
N PRO A 162 11.10 -27.25 15.25
CA PRO A 162 12.28 -27.70 14.53
C PRO A 162 12.12 -27.78 13.01
N GLY A 163 13.27 -27.94 12.34
CA GLY A 163 13.37 -28.27 10.91
C GLY A 163 12.53 -29.46 10.51
N GLY A 164 11.75 -29.29 9.44
CA GLY A 164 10.98 -30.39 8.84
C GLY A 164 9.62 -30.66 9.50
N THR A 165 9.19 -29.83 10.45
CA THR A 165 7.87 -29.97 11.13
C THR A 165 6.69 -29.41 10.34
N GLY A 166 6.91 -28.96 9.09
CA GLY A 166 5.84 -28.45 8.23
C GLY A 166 5.32 -27.06 8.60
N LYS A 167 6.12 -26.21 9.27
CA LYS A 167 5.74 -24.81 9.57
C LYS A 167 5.24 -24.05 8.35
N THR A 168 5.98 -24.11 7.25
CA THR A 168 5.63 -23.43 5.99
C THR A 168 4.29 -23.92 5.45
N PHE A 169 4.05 -25.23 5.54
CA PHE A 169 2.77 -25.83 5.15
C PHE A 169 1.62 -25.27 6.00
N LEU A 170 1.79 -25.25 7.33
CA LEU A 170 0.78 -24.71 8.25
C LEU A 170 0.53 -23.21 8.00
N ILE A 171 1.57 -22.41 7.79
CA ILE A 171 1.44 -20.98 7.49
C ILE A 171 0.69 -20.77 6.17
N ASN A 172 1.03 -21.51 5.12
CA ASN A 172 0.33 -21.41 3.83
C ASN A 172 -1.13 -21.85 3.93
N LEU A 173 -1.44 -22.86 4.76
CA LEU A 173 -2.82 -23.27 5.03
C LEU A 173 -3.61 -22.17 5.72
N LEU A 174 -3.02 -21.50 6.72
CA LEU A 174 -3.65 -20.36 7.40
C LEU A 174 -3.91 -19.20 6.43
N LEU A 175 -2.94 -18.85 5.58
CA LEU A 175 -3.12 -17.84 4.54
C LEU A 175 -4.26 -18.20 3.60
N ALA A 176 -4.28 -19.44 3.12
CA ALA A 176 -5.33 -19.94 2.23
C ALA A 176 -6.70 -19.91 2.91
N LYS A 177 -6.79 -20.28 4.19
CA LYS A 177 -8.04 -20.25 4.97
C LYS A 177 -8.60 -18.84 5.04
N VAL A 178 -7.79 -17.86 5.44
CA VAL A 178 -8.22 -16.46 5.56
C VAL A 178 -8.65 -15.90 4.19
N ARG A 179 -7.89 -16.16 3.13
CA ARG A 179 -8.24 -15.73 1.77
C ARG A 179 -9.49 -16.42 1.23
N SER A 180 -9.74 -17.66 1.60
CA SER A 180 -10.92 -18.43 1.16
C SER A 180 -12.24 -17.82 1.64
N ILE A 181 -12.21 -17.06 2.74
CA ILE A 181 -13.34 -16.31 3.29
C ILE A 181 -13.30 -14.82 2.91
N GLN A 182 -12.53 -14.47 1.85
CA GLN A 182 -12.32 -13.10 1.38
C GLN A 182 -11.64 -12.18 2.41
N GLY A 183 -10.95 -12.75 3.39
CA GLY A 183 -10.10 -12.00 4.31
C GLY A 183 -8.77 -11.60 3.66
N ILE A 184 -8.13 -10.59 4.25
CA ILE A 184 -6.83 -10.06 3.81
C ILE A 184 -5.72 -10.73 4.64
N ALA A 185 -4.81 -11.46 3.98
CA ALA A 185 -3.67 -12.10 4.62
C ALA A 185 -2.35 -11.70 3.94
N LEU A 186 -1.48 -10.98 4.65
CA LEU A 186 -0.24 -10.44 4.08
C LEU A 186 0.99 -11.27 4.50
N PRO A 187 1.46 -12.22 3.68
CA PRO A 187 2.67 -12.99 3.96
C PRO A 187 3.93 -12.15 3.77
N VAL A 188 4.68 -11.98 4.85
CA VAL A 188 5.92 -11.22 4.87
C VAL A 188 7.05 -12.07 5.45
N ALA A 189 8.19 -12.08 4.76
CA ALA A 189 9.40 -12.77 5.19
C ALA A 189 10.60 -11.83 5.25
N SER A 190 11.65 -12.20 5.97
CA SER A 190 12.89 -11.41 6.04
C SER A 190 13.76 -11.54 4.79
N SER A 191 13.77 -12.72 4.15
CA SER A 191 14.58 -13.03 2.97
C SER A 191 13.73 -13.35 1.74
N GLY A 192 14.32 -13.18 0.55
CA GLY A 192 13.65 -13.51 -0.71
C GLY A 192 13.30 -15.00 -0.82
N ILE A 193 14.20 -15.88 -0.37
CA ILE A 193 13.98 -17.35 -0.40
C ILE A 193 12.82 -17.73 0.53
N ALA A 194 12.75 -17.16 1.72
CA ALA A 194 11.62 -17.41 2.62
C ALA A 194 10.31 -16.84 2.05
N ALA A 195 10.36 -15.68 1.39
CA ALA A 195 9.19 -15.11 0.73
C ALA A 195 8.65 -16.03 -0.38
N THR A 196 9.52 -16.67 -1.17
CA THR A 196 9.09 -17.60 -2.24
C THR A 196 8.42 -18.87 -1.74
N LEU A 197 8.62 -19.23 -0.47
CA LEU A 197 7.96 -20.39 0.16
C LEU A 197 6.54 -20.08 0.64
N LEU A 198 6.18 -18.79 0.70
CA LEU A 198 4.86 -18.34 1.12
C LEU A 198 4.03 -17.95 -0.10
N GLU A 199 2.79 -18.43 -0.19
CA GLU A 199 1.89 -18.10 -1.29
C GLU A 199 1.58 -16.59 -1.31
N GLY A 200 2.03 -15.88 -2.36
CA GLY A 200 1.95 -14.41 -2.43
C GLY A 200 2.97 -13.67 -1.55
N GLY A 201 3.96 -14.39 -1.01
CA GLY A 201 4.96 -13.87 -0.08
C GLY A 201 5.84 -12.77 -0.64
N ARG A 202 6.25 -11.85 0.25
CA ARG A 202 7.19 -10.77 -0.07
C ARG A 202 8.20 -10.56 1.04
N THR A 203 9.32 -9.94 0.70
CA THR A 203 10.26 -9.48 1.73
C THR A 203 9.67 -8.31 2.51
N ALA A 204 9.99 -8.17 3.80
CA ALA A 204 9.57 -7.04 4.62
C ALA A 204 9.94 -5.69 3.98
N HIS A 205 11.13 -5.63 3.36
CA HIS A 205 11.58 -4.48 2.59
C HIS A 205 10.64 -4.12 1.43
N ALA A 206 10.19 -5.12 0.66
CA ALA A 206 9.27 -4.90 -0.44
C ALA A 206 7.83 -4.62 0.02
N ALA A 207 7.35 -5.32 1.05
CA ALA A 207 5.99 -5.18 1.57
C ALA A 207 5.77 -3.81 2.21
N PHE A 208 6.71 -3.36 3.05
CA PHE A 208 6.59 -2.11 3.81
C PHE A 208 7.37 -0.94 3.19
N LYS A 209 7.96 -1.14 2.01
CA LYS A 209 8.77 -0.12 1.29
C LYS A 209 9.87 0.48 2.17
N LEU A 210 10.54 -0.35 2.96
CA LEU A 210 11.61 0.10 3.86
C LEU A 210 12.81 0.57 3.03
N THR A 211 13.22 1.82 3.22
CA THR A 211 14.36 2.41 2.51
C THR A 211 15.67 1.84 3.04
N LEU A 212 16.46 1.23 2.16
CA LEU A 212 17.83 0.82 2.48
C LEU A 212 18.76 2.04 2.34
N ASN A 213 19.17 2.63 3.45
CA ASN A 213 20.17 3.71 3.47
C ASN A 213 21.57 3.11 3.25
N LEU A 214 21.90 2.84 1.98
CA LEU A 214 23.20 2.28 1.58
C LEU A 214 24.31 3.34 1.47
N ILE A 215 23.95 4.62 1.54
CA ILE A 215 24.86 5.75 1.28
C ILE A 215 25.56 6.23 2.57
N THR A 216 24.97 5.99 3.75
CA THR A 216 25.53 6.42 5.05
C THR A 216 26.32 5.33 5.78
N ALA A 217 26.33 4.09 5.26
CA ALA A 217 27.09 2.99 5.84
C ALA A 217 28.37 2.79 5.00
N GLU A 218 29.53 3.21 5.52
CA GLU A 218 30.83 3.03 4.86
C GLU A 218 31.15 1.56 4.55
N THR A 219 30.50 0.63 5.25
CA THR A 219 30.40 -0.78 4.86
C THR A 219 28.98 -1.28 5.19
N PRO A 220 28.04 -1.38 4.23
CA PRO A 220 26.73 -1.96 4.48
C PRO A 220 26.89 -3.49 4.59
N ILE A 221 27.46 -3.96 5.69
CA ILE A 221 27.61 -5.38 5.98
C ILE A 221 26.40 -5.79 6.81
N CYS A 222 25.55 -6.65 6.24
CA CYS A 222 24.59 -7.39 7.02
C CYS A 222 25.38 -8.43 7.82
N ASN A 223 25.82 -8.08 9.04
CA ASN A 223 26.54 -9.00 9.92
C ASN A 223 25.56 -10.03 10.50
N ILE A 224 25.07 -10.93 9.63
CA ILE A 224 24.38 -12.13 10.08
C ILE A 224 25.47 -13.09 10.53
N SER A 225 25.79 -13.07 11.83
CA SER A 225 26.60 -14.11 12.44
C SER A 225 26.01 -15.48 12.06
N LYS A 226 26.85 -16.41 11.61
CA LYS A 226 26.51 -17.78 11.19
C LYS A 226 25.69 -18.60 12.22
N ALA A 227 25.43 -18.07 13.40
CA ALA A 227 24.60 -18.67 14.45
C ALA A 227 23.08 -18.61 14.19
N ILE A 228 22.58 -17.83 13.22
CA ILE A 228 21.12 -17.62 13.03
C ILE A 228 20.59 -18.12 11.66
N LEU A 229 21.41 -18.77 10.83
CA LEU A 229 20.95 -19.24 9.51
C LEU A 229 20.67 -20.76 9.49
N LEU A 230 19.40 -21.06 9.21
CA LEU A 230 18.76 -22.36 8.97
C LEU A 230 18.29 -23.11 10.23
N LYS A 231 17.17 -22.65 10.79
CA LYS A 231 16.13 -23.60 11.22
C LYS A 231 14.94 -23.44 10.28
N PHE A 232 14.77 -24.44 9.42
CA PHE A 232 13.47 -24.76 8.85
C PHE A 232 12.48 -25.13 9.96
#